data_AF-A0A936ZKK9-F1
#
_entry.id   AF-A0A936ZKK9-F1
#
_cell.length_a   1.000
_cell.length_b   1.000
_cell.length_c   1.000
_cell.angle_alpha   90.00
_cell.angle_beta   90.00
_cell.angle_gamma   90.00
#
_symmetry.space_group_name_H-M   'P 1'
#
loop_
_entity.id
_entity.type
_entity.pdbx_description
1 polymer ?
#
loop_
_entity_poly.entity_id
_entity_poly.type
_entity_poly.pdbx_seq_one_letter_code
_entity_poly.pdbx_strand_id
1 'polypeptide(L)'
;MNTTSPDMLATKLAEAALTVLVRTCRQEVTAASRDELEAACAAMRAKSRAVMGQLLDDARAAPWVAEAAFHAAALDLAQAGIAALRKR
;
A
#
# COMPACT_ATOMS: atom_id res chain seq x y z
N MET A 1 -6.92 24.94 -9.42
CA MET A 1 -6.75 24.11 -8.21
C MET A 1 -7.65 22.89 -8.35
N ASN A 2 -7.08 21.75 -8.75
CA ASN A 2 -7.73 20.43 -8.76
C ASN A 2 -6.69 19.41 -8.30
N THR A 3 -6.36 19.42 -7.00
CA THR A 3 -5.45 18.44 -6.36
C THR A 3 -6.17 17.17 -5.92
N THR A 4 -7.49 17.08 -6.16
CA THR A 4 -8.36 16.03 -5.64
C THR A 4 -8.07 14.63 -6.20
N SER A 5 -7.53 14.53 -7.42
CA SER A 5 -7.31 13.24 -8.09
C SER A 5 -6.12 12.44 -7.51
N PRO A 6 -4.91 12.99 -7.36
CA PRO A 6 -3.77 12.24 -6.80
C PRO A 6 -3.94 11.89 -5.32
N ASP A 7 -4.51 12.79 -4.50
CA ASP A 7 -4.77 12.50 -3.09
C ASP A 7 -5.84 11.40 -2.92
N MET A 8 -6.87 11.41 -3.77
CA MET A 8 -7.87 10.34 -3.79
C MET A 8 -7.27 9.00 -4.21
N LEU A 9 -6.40 8.98 -5.22
CA LEU A 9 -5.72 7.75 -5.65
C LEU A 9 -4.83 7.20 -4.53
N ALA A 10 -4.05 8.06 -3.87
CA ALA A 10 -3.21 7.69 -2.74
C ALA A 10 -4.03 7.11 -1.59
N THR A 11 -5.19 7.71 -1.30
CA THR A 11 -6.11 7.23 -0.25
C THR A 11 -6.66 5.85 -0.59
N LYS A 12 -7.17 5.66 -1.81
CA LYS A 12 -7.68 4.36 -2.28
C LYS A 12 -6.60 3.28 -2.28
N LEU A 13 -5.38 3.63 -2.66
CA LEU A 13 -4.24 2.72 -2.65
C LEU A 13 -3.90 2.28 -1.22
N ALA A 14 -3.91 3.22 -0.27
CA ALA A 14 -3.68 2.93 1.14
C ALA A 14 -4.77 2.02 1.72
N GLU A 15 -6.04 2.28 1.42
CA GLU A 15 -7.17 1.43 1.85
C GLU A 15 -7.06 0.01 1.29
N ALA A 16 -6.71 -0.13 0.00
CA ALA A 16 -6.50 -1.42 -0.64
C ALA A 16 -5.33 -2.18 0.01
N ALA A 17 -4.20 -1.50 0.25
CA ALA A 17 -3.03 -2.09 0.87
C ALA A 17 -3.31 -2.52 2.33
N LEU A 18 -4.02 -1.71 3.11
CA LEU A 18 -4.46 -2.05 4.47
C LEU A 18 -5.42 -3.24 4.47
N THR A 19 -6.34 -3.30 3.51
CA THR A 19 -7.26 -4.44 3.36
C THR A 19 -6.50 -5.73 3.12
N VAL A 20 -5.49 -5.71 2.25
CA VAL A 20 -4.61 -6.87 2.02
C VAL A 20 -3.85 -7.22 3.30
N LEU A 21 -3.20 -6.24 3.94
CA LEU A 21 -2.45 -6.45 5.19
C LEU A 21 -3.31 -7.13 6.28
N VAL A 22 -4.49 -6.59 6.57
CA VAL A 22 -5.39 -7.09 7.62
C VAL A 22 -5.95 -8.46 7.27
N ARG A 23 -6.25 -8.74 6.00
CA ARG A 23 -6.76 -10.04 5.57
C ARG A 23 -5.68 -11.12 5.57
N THR A 24 -4.46 -10.77 5.18
CA THR A 24 -3.33 -11.71 5.09
C THR A 24 -2.69 -11.99 6.45
N CYS A 25 -2.61 -10.98 7.32
CA CYS A 25 -1.94 -11.06 8.63
C CYS A 25 -2.91 -10.84 9.79
N ARG A 26 -4.10 -11.45 9.72
CA ARG A 26 -5.18 -11.20 10.69
C ARG A 26 -4.74 -11.47 12.14
N GLN A 27 -4.00 -12.55 12.37
CA GLN A 27 -3.57 -12.94 13.72
C GLN A 27 -2.47 -12.00 14.22
N GLU A 28 -1.48 -11.70 13.38
CA GLU A 28 -0.37 -10.80 13.70
C GLU A 28 -0.89 -9.38 14.00
N VAL A 29 -1.84 -8.88 13.21
CA VAL A 29 -2.46 -7.55 13.44
C VAL A 29 -3.25 -7.51 14.74
N THR A 30 -3.97 -8.58 15.10
CA THR A 30 -4.71 -8.62 16.37
C THR A 30 -3.82 -8.74 17.60
N ALA A 31 -2.63 -9.33 17.46
CA ALA A 31 -1.67 -9.50 18.55
C ALA A 31 -0.64 -8.35 18.64
N ALA A 32 -0.49 -7.56 17.57
CA ALA A 32 0.45 -6.45 17.48
C ALA A 32 0.09 -5.32 18.45
N SER A 33 1.11 -4.78 19.11
CA SER A 33 1.04 -3.52 19.83
C SER A 33 0.88 -2.33 18.87
N ARG A 34 0.48 -1.19 19.41
CA ARG A 34 0.36 0.05 18.64
C ARG A 34 1.67 0.44 17.96
N ASP A 35 2.80 0.24 18.62
CA ASP A 35 4.13 0.58 18.07
C ASP A 35 4.48 -0.31 16.86
N GLU A 36 4.06 -1.58 16.88
CA GLU A 36 4.23 -2.50 15.74
C GLU A 36 3.35 -2.12 14.55
N LEU A 37 2.10 -1.73 14.81
CA LEU A 37 1.20 -1.25 13.77
C LEU A 37 1.69 0.07 13.15
N GLU A 38 2.23 0.96 13.98
CA GLU A 38 2.85 2.22 13.53
C GLU A 38 4.11 1.93 12.69
N ALA A 39 4.95 0.98 13.10
CA ALA A 39 6.11 0.55 12.34
C ALA A 39 5.74 -0.07 10.99
N ALA A 40 4.68 -0.89 10.94
CA ALA A 40 4.16 -1.43 9.69
C ALA A 40 3.64 -0.32 8.76
N CYS A 41 2.88 0.64 9.30
CA CYS A 41 2.45 1.82 8.54
C CYS A 41 3.63 2.67 8.05
N ALA A 42 4.67 2.83 8.86
CA ALA A 42 5.88 3.55 8.49
C ALA A 42 6.63 2.85 7.34
N ALA A 43 6.73 1.51 7.39
CA ALA A 43 7.32 0.73 6.31
C ALA A 43 6.53 0.87 4.98
N MET A 44 5.20 0.87 5.06
CA MET A 44 4.34 1.13 3.89
C MET A 44 4.55 2.55 3.34
N ARG A 45 4.61 3.57 4.22
CA ARG A 45 4.85 4.97 3.81
C ARG A 45 6.22 5.17 3.19
N ALA A 46 7.25 4.47 3.67
CA ALA A 46 8.59 4.56 3.08
C ALA A 46 8.62 4.11 1.61
N LYS A 47 7.77 3.13 1.25
CA LYS A 47 7.67 2.56 -0.10
C LYS A 47 6.64 3.28 -1.00
N SER A 48 5.76 4.10 -0.42
CA SER A 48 4.61 4.72 -1.11
C SER A 48 5.00 5.58 -2.31
N ARG A 49 6.04 6.40 -2.19
CA ARG A 49 6.49 7.28 -3.28
C ARG A 49 6.96 6.49 -4.50
N ALA A 50 7.75 5.45 -4.28
CA ALA A 50 8.28 4.62 -5.37
C ALA A 50 7.15 3.87 -6.09
N VAL A 51 6.26 3.24 -5.32
CA VAL A 51 5.12 2.49 -5.86
C VAL A 51 4.14 3.40 -6.62
N MET A 52 3.86 4.60 -6.09
CA MET A 52 2.99 5.55 -6.77
C MET A 52 3.61 6.08 -8.07
N GLY A 53 4.92 6.32 -8.09
CA GLY A 53 5.65 6.70 -9.31
C GLY A 53 5.50 5.62 -10.38
N GLN A 54 5.81 4.37 -10.03
CA GLN A 54 5.69 3.24 -10.96
C GLN A 54 4.26 3.05 -11.48
N LEU A 55 3.24 3.15 -10.60
CA LEU A 55 1.84 3.06 -10.99
C LEU A 55 1.45 4.12 -12.03
N LEU A 56 1.90 5.37 -11.85
CA LEU A 56 1.60 6.45 -12.78
C LEU A 56 2.33 6.28 -14.12
N ASP A 57 3.57 5.79 -14.08
CA ASP A 57 4.35 5.49 -15.28
C ASP A 57 3.72 4.34 -16.08
N ASP A 58 3.31 3.26 -15.40
CA ASP A 58 2.64 2.11 -16.02
C ASP A 58 1.29 2.52 -16.62
N ALA A 59 0.49 3.30 -15.88
CA ALA A 59 -0.80 3.80 -16.37
C ALA A 59 -0.63 4.74 -17.58
N ARG A 60 0.49 5.46 -17.68
CA ARG A 60 0.82 6.30 -18.85
C ARG A 60 1.28 5.46 -20.04
N ALA A 61 2.10 4.45 -19.82
CA ALA A 61 2.66 3.61 -20.87
C ALA A 61 1.65 2.61 -21.44
N ALA A 62 0.82 2.03 -20.57
CA ALA A 62 -0.17 1.02 -20.91
C ALA A 62 -1.47 1.24 -20.12
N PRO A 63 -2.34 2.17 -20.55
CA PRO A 63 -3.58 2.49 -19.83
C PRO A 63 -4.49 1.29 -19.58
N TRP A 64 -4.44 0.27 -20.45
CA TRP A 64 -5.24 -0.95 -20.32
C TRP A 64 -4.82 -1.85 -19.14
N VAL A 65 -3.64 -1.66 -18.55
CA VAL A 65 -3.21 -2.39 -17.34
C VAL A 65 -3.39 -1.59 -16.05
N ALA A 66 -3.95 -0.37 -16.10
CA ALA A 66 -4.00 0.52 -14.94
C ALA A 66 -4.65 -0.10 -13.69
N GLU A 67 -5.71 -0.90 -13.86
CA GLU A 67 -6.36 -1.61 -12.76
C GLU A 67 -5.47 -2.71 -12.17
N ALA A 68 -4.83 -3.51 -13.01
CA ALA A 68 -3.88 -4.53 -12.57
C ALA A 68 -2.67 -3.91 -11.87
N ALA A 69 -2.13 -2.82 -12.41
CA ALA A 69 -1.04 -2.05 -11.82
C ALA A 69 -1.44 -1.47 -10.45
N PHE A 70 -2.67 -0.99 -10.30
CA PHE A 70 -3.18 -0.52 -9.01
C PHE A 70 -3.21 -1.63 -7.96
N HIS A 71 -3.70 -2.82 -8.32
CA HIS A 71 -3.71 -3.96 -7.39
C HIS A 71 -2.30 -4.48 -7.07
N ALA A 72 -1.39 -4.49 -8.04
CA ALA A 72 0.01 -4.82 -7.81
C ALA A 72 0.67 -3.83 -6.85
N ALA A 73 0.45 -2.53 -7.06
CA ALA A 73 0.91 -1.46 -6.17
C ALA A 73 0.36 -1.62 -4.74
N ALA A 74 -0.92 -1.95 -4.58
CA ALA A 74 -1.52 -2.19 -3.27
C ALA A 74 -0.87 -3.38 -2.55
N LEU A 75 -0.63 -4.47 -3.30
CA LEU A 75 0.05 -5.66 -2.78
C LEU A 75 1.49 -5.35 -2.36
N ASP A 76 2.24 -4.60 -3.17
CA ASP A 76 3.62 -4.22 -2.90
C ASP A 76 3.79 -3.38 -1.63
N LEU A 77 2.82 -2.51 -1.35
CA LEU A 77 2.75 -1.77 -0.10
C LEU A 77 2.38 -2.68 1.05
N ALA A 78 1.35 -3.52 0.90
CA ALA A 78 0.95 -4.47 1.92
C ALA A 78 2.10 -5.39 2.32
N GLN A 79 2.89 -5.89 1.36
CA GLN A 79 4.07 -6.71 1.62
C GLN A 79 5.12 -6.01 2.48
N ALA A 80 5.32 -4.69 2.32
CA ALA A 80 6.23 -3.93 3.18
C ALA A 80 5.71 -3.89 4.64
N GLY A 81 4.40 -3.71 4.83
CA GLY A 81 3.76 -3.81 6.14
C GLY A 81 3.83 -5.22 6.74
N ILE A 82 3.55 -6.25 5.93
CA ILE A 82 3.64 -7.66 6.34
C ILE A 82 5.08 -7.99 6.78
N ALA A 83 6.09 -7.57 6.02
CA ALA A 83 7.48 -7.81 6.35
C ALA A 83 7.91 -7.11 7.66
N ALA A 84 7.32 -5.97 7.98
CA ALA A 84 7.54 -5.29 9.26
C ALA A 84 6.87 -6.04 10.43
N LEU A 85 5.66 -6.56 10.24
CA LEU A 85 4.93 -7.33 11.27
C LEU A 85 5.54 -8.71 11.52
N ARG A 86 6.01 -9.39 10.48
CA ARG A 86 6.56 -10.76 10.55
C ARG A 86 8.04 -10.84 10.93
N LYS A 87 8.72 -9.72 11.12
CA LYS A 87 10.12 -9.69 11.58
C LYS A 87 10.27 -10.03 13.09
N ARG A 88 9.22 -10.54 13.72
CA ARG A 88 9.19 -11.04 15.10
C ARG A 88 9.08 -12.55 15.13
#